data_AF-A0A8K1D3E6-F1
#
_entry.id   AF-A0A8K1D3E6-F1
#
_cell.length_a   1.000
_cell.length_b   1.000
_cell.length_c   1.000
_cell.angle_alpha   90.00
_cell.angle_beta   90.00
_cell.angle_gamma   90.00
#
_symmetry.space_group_name_H-M   'P 1'
#
loop_
_entity.id
_entity.type
_entity.pdbx_description
1 polymer ?
#
loop_
_entity_poly.entity_id
_entity_poly.type
_entity_poly.pdbx_seq_one_letter_code
_entity_poly.pdbx_strand_id
1 'polypeptide(L)'
;MRNSTPFLVRSRRPLKALTVYTDASGASHKSVMTWRNPQMQIWEVDVEFVEASPQVAELAAVVRAFEKFSEPINLVTDSAYLAGIVSRAEQTVIA
;
A
#
# COMPACT_ATOMS: atom_id res chain seq x y z
N MET A 1 24.42 -19.60 12.80
CA MET A 1 24.23 -18.74 11.61
C MET A 1 22.76 -18.38 11.56
N ARG A 2 22.40 -17.13 11.85
CA ARG A 2 21.02 -16.65 11.69
C ARG A 2 20.87 -16.16 10.25
N ASN A 3 20.02 -16.82 9.47
CA ASN A 3 19.62 -16.34 8.16
C ASN A 3 18.83 -15.05 8.36
N SER A 4 19.51 -13.91 8.31
CA SER A 4 18.88 -12.61 8.27
C SER A 4 18.16 -12.49 6.93
N THR A 5 16.84 -12.65 6.94
CA THR A 5 15.97 -12.16 5.88
C THR A 5 16.39 -10.71 5.61
N PRO A 6 16.85 -10.33 4.40
CA PRO A 6 17.23 -8.96 4.15
C PRO A 6 16.00 -8.10 4.39
N PHE A 7 16.08 -7.16 5.34
CA PHE A 7 15.02 -6.18 5.54
C PHE A 7 14.73 -5.53 4.20
N LEU A 8 13.48 -5.67 3.72
CA LEU A 8 13.07 -5.18 2.42
C LEU A 8 13.04 -3.65 2.45
N VAL A 9 14.12 -3.03 2.00
CA VAL A 9 14.20 -1.57 1.81
C VAL A 9 13.39 -1.21 0.57
N ARG A 10 12.52 -0.20 0.67
CA ARG A 10 11.75 0.33 -0.47
C ARG A 10 12.71 0.86 -1.53
N SER A 11 12.42 0.54 -2.79
CA SER A 11 13.17 1.09 -3.91
C SER A 11 12.98 2.62 -4.00
N ARG A 12 14.07 3.34 -4.27
CA ARG A 12 14.03 4.79 -4.58
C ARG A 12 13.54 5.09 -5.99
N ARG A 13 13.35 4.07 -6.82
CA ARG A 13 12.81 4.18 -8.19
C ARG A 13 11.62 3.24 -8.34
N PRO A 14 10.64 3.58 -9.21
CA PRO A 14 9.57 2.65 -9.53
C PRO A 14 10.10 1.30 -10.00
N LEU A 15 9.47 0.23 -9.53
CA LEU A 15 9.74 -1.15 -9.92
C LEU A 15 9.11 -1.45 -11.28
N LYS A 16 9.64 -2.45 -11.99
CA LYS A 16 8.95 -3.08 -13.12
C LYS A 16 7.90 -4.06 -12.59
N ALA A 17 6.87 -3.53 -11.94
CA ALA A 17 5.87 -4.31 -11.22
C ALA A 17 4.49 -3.64 -11.27
N LEU A 18 3.47 -4.35 -10.77
CA LEU A 18 2.10 -3.84 -10.70
C LEU A 18 2.06 -2.51 -9.94
N THR A 19 1.29 -1.54 -10.44
CA THR A 19 1.05 -0.28 -9.73
C THR A 19 -0.35 -0.29 -9.14
N VAL A 20 -0.43 -0.08 -7.83
CA VAL A 20 -1.66 -0.02 -7.05
C VAL A 20 -1.81 1.39 -6.51
N TYR A 21 -2.96 2.00 -6.79
CA TYR A 21 -3.33 3.32 -6.29
C TYR A 21 -4.29 3.14 -5.12
N THR A 22 -4.04 3.81 -4.01
CA THR A 22 -4.88 3.75 -2.81
C THR A 22 -5.40 5.13 -2.43
N ASP A 23 -6.62 5.17 -1.93
CA ASP A 23 -7.30 6.38 -1.42
C ASP A 23 -8.33 5.95 -0.38
N ALA A 24 -8.77 6.88 0.49
CA ALA A 24 -9.88 6.67 1.38
C ALA A 24 -10.78 7.92 1.52
N SER A 25 -12.06 7.65 1.67
CA SER A 25 -13.07 8.69 1.89
C SER A 25 -13.53 8.65 3.34
N GLY A 26 -13.16 9.69 4.09
CA GLY A 26 -13.64 9.90 5.46
C GLY A 26 -15.16 10.04 5.56
N ALA A 27 -15.79 10.70 4.59
CA ALA A 27 -17.23 10.96 4.60
C ALA A 27 -18.07 9.71 4.32
N SER A 28 -17.54 8.77 3.54
CA SER A 28 -18.23 7.53 3.21
C SER A 28 -17.69 6.30 3.95
N HIS A 29 -16.68 6.49 4.81
CA HIS A 29 -15.97 5.43 5.53
C HIS A 29 -15.51 4.32 4.59
N LYS A 30 -14.96 4.67 3.43
CA LYS A 30 -14.50 3.70 2.43
C LYS A 30 -13.00 3.80 2.24
N SER A 31 -12.36 2.64 2.16
CA SER A 31 -10.99 2.48 1.70
C SER A 31 -11.01 1.84 0.32
N VAL A 32 -10.22 2.38 -0.60
CA VAL A 32 -10.22 1.97 -2.00
C VAL A 32 -8.81 1.66 -2.45
N MET A 33 -8.66 0.59 -3.21
CA MET A 33 -7.49 0.41 -4.06
C MET A 33 -7.92 0.09 -5.49
N THR A 34 -7.16 0.59 -6.45
CA THR A 34 -7.34 0.30 -7.88
C THR A 34 -6.02 -0.01 -8.55
N TRP A 35 -6.05 -0.94 -9.50
CA TRP A 35 -4.90 -1.34 -10.28
C TRP A 35 -5.34 -1.71 -11.69
N ARG A 36 -4.41 -1.67 -12.63
CA ARG A 36 -4.65 -2.17 -13.98
C ARG A 36 -4.26 -3.65 -14.04
N ASN A 37 -5.23 -4.53 -14.25
CA ASN A 37 -5.00 -5.96 -14.36
C ASN A 37 -3.98 -6.25 -15.49
N PRO A 38 -2.83 -6.89 -15.21
CA PRO A 38 -1.80 -7.14 -16.22
C PRO A 38 -2.26 -8.09 -17.34
N GLN A 39 -3.12 -9.06 -17.03
CA GLN A 39 -3.61 -10.05 -17.97
C GLN A 39 -4.70 -9.47 -18.88
N MET A 40 -5.67 -8.76 -18.30
CA MET A 40 -6.85 -8.26 -19.00
C MET A 40 -6.72 -6.82 -19.48
N GLN A 41 -5.72 -6.07 -19.00
CA GLN A 41 -5.48 -4.66 -19.28
C GLN A 41 -6.64 -3.70 -18.93
N ILE A 42 -7.59 -4.17 -18.13
CA ILE A 42 -8.71 -3.40 -17.56
C ILE A 42 -8.37 -2.88 -16.17
N TRP A 43 -9.09 -1.86 -15.72
CA TRP A 43 -9.02 -1.38 -14.36
C TRP A 43 -9.87 -2.24 -13.45
N GLU A 44 -9.29 -2.66 -12.33
CA GLU A 44 -9.98 -3.33 -11.24
C GLU A 44 -10.01 -2.43 -10.01
N VAL A 45 -11.04 -2.62 -9.19
CA VAL A 45 -11.25 -1.82 -7.98
C VAL A 45 -11.65 -2.74 -6.85
N ASP A 46 -11.10 -2.46 -5.67
CA ASP A 46 -11.43 -3.15 -4.43
C ASP A 46 -11.81 -2.10 -3.39
N VAL A 47 -13.07 -2.10 -2.97
CA VAL A 47 -13.65 -1.11 -2.05
C VAL A 47 -14.08 -1.82 -0.78
N GLU A 48 -13.64 -1.31 0.36
CA GLU A 48 -14.04 -1.84 1.66
C GLU A 48 -14.50 -0.73 2.59
N PHE A 49 -15.53 -1.01 3.35
CA PHE A 49 -16.05 -0.11 4.37
C PHE A 49 -15.24 -0.26 5.66
N VAL A 50 -14.78 0.86 6.20
CA VAL A 50 -13.92 0.92 7.39
C VAL A 50 -14.53 1.94 8.35
N GLU A 51 -15.22 1.45 9.38
CA GLU A 51 -15.80 2.28 10.46
C GLU A 51 -14.71 2.85 11.38
N ALA A 52 -13.88 3.72 10.82
CA ALA A 52 -12.80 4.38 11.54
C ALA A 52 -12.54 5.77 10.96
N SER A 53 -11.53 6.43 11.53
CA SER A 53 -11.04 7.73 11.04
C SER A 53 -10.54 7.64 9.59
N PRO A 54 -10.51 8.77 8.86
CA PRO A 54 -9.95 8.81 7.51
C PRO A 54 -8.54 8.20 7.44
N GLN A 55 -7.68 8.49 8.42
CA GLN A 55 -6.30 7.99 8.46
C GLN A 55 -6.24 6.46 8.61
N VAL A 56 -7.18 5.86 9.32
CA VAL A 56 -7.28 4.40 9.46
C VAL A 56 -7.82 3.77 8.18
N ALA A 57 -8.78 4.42 7.51
CA ALA A 57 -9.28 3.95 6.22
C ALA A 57 -8.19 3.98 5.13
N GLU A 58 -7.35 5.03 5.11
CA GLU A 58 -6.17 5.10 4.23
C GLU A 58 -5.22 3.93 4.49
N LEU A 59 -4.88 3.71 5.77
CA LEU A 59 -3.99 2.61 6.16
C LEU A 59 -4.57 1.24 5.79
N ALA A 60 -5.88 1.06 5.95
CA ALA A 60 -6.57 -0.17 5.58
C ALA A 60 -6.45 -0.46 4.07
N ALA A 61 -6.56 0.55 3.20
CA ALA A 61 -6.34 0.37 1.76
C ALA A 61 -4.93 -0.15 1.47
N VAL A 62 -3.91 0.39 2.14
CA VAL A 62 -2.52 -0.02 1.98
C VAL A 62 -2.28 -1.44 2.49
N VAL A 63 -2.77 -1.79 3.68
CA VAL A 63 -2.64 -3.13 4.24
C VAL A 63 -3.28 -4.15 3.31
N ARG A 64 -4.50 -3.87 2.83
CA ARG A 64 -5.20 -4.73 1.86
C ARG A 64 -4.44 -4.92 0.56
N ALA A 65 -3.77 -3.87 0.05
CA ALA A 65 -2.93 -4.00 -1.13
C ALA A 65 -1.78 -5.01 -0.92
N PHE A 66 -1.13 -4.97 0.26
CA PHE A 66 -0.08 -5.93 0.59
C PHE A 66 -0.59 -7.33 0.88
N GLU A 67 -1.79 -7.48 1.44
CA GLU A 67 -2.43 -8.79 1.65
C GLU A 67 -2.85 -9.42 0.31
N LYS A 68 -3.33 -8.61 -0.64
CA LYS A 68 -3.79 -9.08 -1.95
C LYS A 68 -2.66 -9.48 -2.88
N PHE A 69 -1.56 -8.73 -2.88
CA PHE A 69 -0.45 -8.93 -3.80
C PHE A 69 0.79 -9.43 -3.05
N SER A 70 1.12 -10.70 -3.22
CA SER A 70 2.33 -11.31 -2.67
C SER A 70 3.60 -10.93 -3.45
N GLU A 71 3.46 -10.51 -4.71
CA GLU A 71 4.55 -10.02 -5.54
C GLU A 71 4.87 -8.55 -5.21
N PRO A 72 6.10 -8.07 -5.48
CA PRO A 72 6.43 -6.66 -5.31
C PRO A 72 5.45 -5.76 -6.06
N ILE A 73 5.01 -4.66 -5.44
CA ILE A 73 4.13 -3.67 -6.04
C ILE A 73 4.74 -2.26 -5.95
N ASN A 74 4.33 -1.39 -6.87
CA ASN A 74 4.44 0.05 -6.71
C ASN A 74 3.17 0.55 -6.05
N LEU A 75 3.26 0.99 -4.79
CA LEU A 75 2.14 1.59 -4.07
C LEU A 75 2.15 3.10 -4.27
N VAL A 76 1.02 3.66 -4.70
CA VAL A 76 0.82 5.10 -4.88
C VAL A 76 -0.30 5.55 -3.95
N THR A 77 0.01 6.48 -3.05
CA THR A 77 -0.94 7.10 -2.12
C THR A 77 -0.75 8.62 -2.15
N ASP A 78 -1.83 9.37 -1.99
CA ASP A 78 -1.83 10.82 -1.78
C ASP A 78 -1.79 11.20 -0.29
N SER A 79 -1.87 10.22 0.63
CA SER A 79 -1.78 10.43 2.07
C SER A 79 -0.34 10.69 2.52
N ALA A 80 -0.03 11.95 2.81
CA ALA A 80 1.25 12.36 3.41
C ALA A 80 1.50 11.70 4.78
N TYR A 81 0.43 11.37 5.51
CA TYR A 81 0.52 10.65 6.78
C TYR A 81 1.11 9.25 6.59
N LEU A 82 0.58 8.49 5.62
CA LEU A 82 1.08 7.16 5.27
C LEU A 82 2.51 7.21 4.75
N ALA A 83 2.81 8.14 3.85
CA ALA A 83 4.17 8.35 3.34
C ALA A 83 5.17 8.60 4.49
N GLY A 84 4.77 9.38 5.50
CA GLY A 84 5.55 9.62 6.70
C GLY A 84 5.75 8.40 7.59
N ILE A 85 4.71 7.56 7.77
CA ILE A 85 4.83 6.30 8.53
C ILE A 85 5.82 5.37 7.85
N VAL A 86 5.68 5.14 6.54
CA VAL A 86 6.56 4.24 5.78
C VAL A 86 8.01 4.70 5.90
N SER A 87 8.28 5.98 5.66
CA SER A 87 9.64 6.52 5.78
C SER A 87 10.24 6.32 7.18
N ARG A 88 9.45 6.43 8.25
CA ARG A 88 9.93 6.21 9.62
C ARG A 88 10.10 4.72 9.94
N ALA A 89 9.19 3.88 9.49
CA ALA A 89 9.27 2.44 9.68
C ALA A 89 10.55 1.88 9.05
N GLU A 90 10.90 2.34 7.84
CA GLU A 90 12.17 1.99 7.18
C GLU A 90 13.41 2.45 7.97
N GLN A 91 13.35 3.64 8.59
CA GLN A 91 14.46 4.19 9.38
C GLN A 91 14.56 3.57 10.79
N THR A 92 13.47 3.03 11.31
CA THR A 92 13.38 2.45 12.67
C THR A 92 13.62 0.93 12.67
N VAL A 93 14.00 0.34 11.54
CA VAL A 93 14.49 -1.04 11.52
C VAL A 93 15.79 -1.10 12.33
N ILE A 94 15.66 -1.38 13.63
CA ILE A 94 16.77 -1.71 14.52
C ILE A 94 17.13 -3.17 14.21
N ALA A 95 18.34 -3.36 13.70
CA ALA A 95 18.97 -4.67 13.49
C ALA A 95 19.41 -5.31 14.81
#